data_AF-A0A2T2T8V5-F1
#
_entry.id   AF-A0A2T2T8V5-F1
#
_cell.length_a   1.000
_cell.length_b   1.000
_cell.length_c   1.000
_cell.angle_alpha   90.00
_cell.angle_beta   90.00
_cell.angle_gamma   90.00
#
_symmetry.space_group_name_H-M   'P 1'
#
loop_
_entity.id
_entity.type
_entity.pdbx_description
1 polymer ?
#
loop_
_entity_poly.entity_id
_entity_poly.type
_entity_poly.pdbx_seq_one_letter_code
_entity_poly.pdbx_strand_id
1 'polypeptide(L)' 'LIQRLFEHTIEVPAVEAREKLACNAHCPDGEHVLIQRGCEVALEQLTAAGFTPVELETGEFLKAGGSVFCMKLMFW' A
#
# COMPACT_ATOMS: atom_id res chain seq x y z
N LEU A 1 -0.10 0.71 20.11
CA LEU A 1 0.92 1.78 19.99
C LEU A 1 0.63 2.67 18.78
N ILE A 2 0.48 2.12 17.57
CA ILE A 2 0.22 2.87 16.33
C ILE A 2 -0.95 3.86 16.45
N GLN A 3 -2.13 3.42 16.89
CA GLN A 3 -3.32 4.28 17.07
C GLN A 3 -3.15 5.42 18.11
N ARG A 4 -2.08 5.40 18.92
CA ARG A 4 -1.76 6.48 19.86
C ARG A 4 -0.78 7.50 19.27
N LEU A 5 -0.10 7.16 18.18
CA LEU A 5 0.95 7.96 17.56
C LEU A 5 0.49 8.64 16.27
N PHE A 6 -0.52 8.08 15.61
CA PHE A 6 -1.08 8.60 14.37
C PHE A 6 -2.55 8.93 14.58
N GLU A 7 -2.96 10.11 14.12
CA GLU A 7 -4.36 10.58 14.18
C GLU A 7 -5.28 9.71 13.32
N HIS A 8 -4.78 9.30 12.15
CA HIS A 8 -5.49 8.44 11.22
C HIS A 8 -4.69 7.18 10.92
N THR A 9 -5.33 6.03 11.04
CA THR A 9 -4.76 4.73 10.71
C THR A 9 -5.69 3.99 9.76
N ILE A 10 -5.14 3.47 8.67
CA ILE A 10 -5.85 2.62 7.72
C ILE A 10 -5.35 1.20 7.95
N GLU A 11 -6.23 0.32 8.41
CA GLU A 11 -5.88 -1.07 8.72
C GLU A 11 -5.99 -1.94 7.47
N VAL A 12 -4.99 -2.80 7.27
CA VAL A 12 -4.90 -3.73 6.14
C VAL A 12 -5.04 -5.15 6.67
N PRO A 13 -5.85 -6.03 6.02
CA PRO A 13 -5.94 -7.42 6.43
C PRO A 13 -4.59 -8.13 6.41
N ALA A 14 -4.38 -9.01 7.38
CA ALA A 14 -3.10 -9.72 7.54
C ALA A 14 -2.73 -10.58 6.32
N VAL A 15 -3.71 -11.05 5.55
CA VAL A 15 -3.48 -11.80 4.30
C VAL A 15 -2.90 -10.91 3.21
N GLU A 16 -3.49 -9.74 2.96
CA GLU A 16 -3.02 -8.77 1.97
C GLU A 16 -1.65 -8.20 2.35
N ALA A 17 -1.43 -7.97 3.65
CA ALA A 17 -0.15 -7.51 4.16
C ALA A 17 0.98 -8.53 3.92
N ARG A 18 0.72 -9.83 4.11
CA ARG A 18 1.74 -10.89 3.99
C ARG A 18 1.93 -11.39 2.57
N GLU A 19 0.85 -11.62 1.84
CA GLU A 19 0.89 -12.29 0.54
C GLU A 19 1.06 -11.31 -0.63
N LYS A 20 0.61 -10.07 -0.46
CA LYS A 20 0.62 -9.04 -1.52
C LYS A 20 1.47 -7.83 -1.18
N LEU A 21 2.02 -7.78 0.04
CA LEU A 21 2.77 -6.63 0.54
C LEU A 21 1.99 -5.31 0.40
N ALA A 22 0.69 -5.31 0.72
CA ALA A 22 -0.18 -4.14 0.62
C ALA A 22 0.39 -2.89 1.36
N CYS A 23 1.05 -3.08 2.50
CA CYS A 23 1.70 -1.99 3.25
C CYS A 23 3.00 -1.47 2.61
N ASN A 24 3.46 -2.10 1.52
CA ASN A 24 4.57 -1.62 0.68
C ASN A 24 4.09 -0.67 -0.43
N ALA A 25 2.90 -0.08 -0.28
CA ALA A 25 2.38 0.95 -1.16
C ALA A 25 3.20 2.25 -1.10
N HIS A 26 2.99 3.12 -2.09
CA HIS A 26 3.61 4.43 -2.14
C HIS A 26 2.62 5.52 -2.54
N CYS A 27 2.62 6.65 -1.81
CA CYS A 27 1.82 7.82 -2.11
C CYS A 27 2.75 9.02 -2.31
N PRO A 28 3.19 9.30 -3.56
CA PRO A 28 4.20 10.33 -3.80
C PRO A 28 3.67 11.77 -3.71
N ASP A 29 2.38 11.97 -3.91
CA ASP A 29 1.74 13.29 -4.05
C ASP A 29 0.70 13.60 -2.95
N GLY A 30 0.50 12.67 -2.01
CA GLY A 30 -0.50 12.81 -0.95
C GLY A 30 -1.94 12.44 -1.37
N GLU A 31 -2.17 11.99 -2.60
CA GLU A 31 -3.48 11.64 -3.13
C GLU A 31 -3.51 10.22 -3.76
N HIS A 32 -2.55 9.91 -4.63
CA HIS A 32 -2.53 8.68 -5.41
C HIS A 32 -1.70 7.60 -4.72
N VAL A 33 -2.35 6.50 -4.31
CA VAL A 33 -1.69 5.41 -3.60
C VAL A 33 -1.39 4.28 -4.58
N LEU A 34 -0.13 4.19 -5.02
CA LEU A 34 0.40 3.11 -5.84
C LEU A 34 0.51 1.84 -5.00
N ILE A 35 -0.21 0.78 -5.34
CA ILE A 35 -0.32 -0.44 -4.53
C ILE A 35 -0.36 -1.71 -5.40
N GLN A 36 0.15 -2.84 -4.89
CA GLN A 36 0.05 -4.13 -5.57
C GLN A 36 -1.41 -4.50 -5.84
N ARG A 37 -1.70 -4.95 -7.06
CA ARG A 37 -3.01 -5.46 -7.47
C ARG A 37 -3.50 -6.60 -6.58
N GLY A 38 -4.80 -6.59 -6.29
CA GLY A 38 -5.49 -7.67 -5.56
C GLY A 38 -5.48 -7.50 -4.04
N CYS A 39 -5.27 -6.28 -3.54
CA CYS A 39 -5.43 -5.92 -2.12
C CYS A 39 -6.82 -5.32 -1.89
N GLU A 40 -7.89 -6.05 -2.25
CA GLU A 40 -9.27 -5.55 -2.36
C GLU A 40 -9.73 -4.73 -1.14
N VAL A 41 -9.48 -5.23 0.08
CA VAL A 41 -9.89 -4.54 1.29
C VAL A 41 -9.06 -3.29 1.51
N ALA A 42 -7.74 -3.33 1.28
CA ALA A 42 -6.91 -2.14 1.35
C ALA A 42 -7.36 -1.07 0.34
N LEU A 43 -7.77 -1.44 -0.87
CA LEU A 43 -8.29 -0.50 -1.88
C LEU A 43 -9.57 0.19 -1.39
N GLU A 44 -10.50 -0.57 -0.81
CA GLU A 44 -11.74 -0.03 -0.24
C GLU A 44 -11.45 0.93 0.92
N GLN A 45 -10.55 0.56 1.83
CA GLN A 45 -10.19 1.38 2.98
C GLN A 45 -9.47 2.67 2.57
N LEU A 46 -8.58 2.62 1.57
CA LEU A 46 -7.92 3.79 0.99
C LEU A 46 -8.92 4.74 0.35
N THR A 47 -9.85 4.20 -0.44
CA THR A 47 -10.92 4.98 -1.08
C THR A 47 -11.82 5.64 -0.03
N ALA A 48 -12.22 4.90 1.00
CA ALA A 48 -13.03 5.43 2.10
C ALA A 48 -12.32 6.52 2.91
N ALA A 49 -10.99 6.49 2.95
CA ALA A 49 -10.16 7.52 3.58
C ALA A 49 -9.85 8.73 2.68
N GLY A 50 -10.38 8.76 1.45
CA GLY A 50 -10.23 9.89 0.52
C GLY A 50 -8.98 9.84 -0.37
N PHE A 51 -8.30 8.70 -0.45
CA PHE A 51 -7.19 8.50 -1.39
C PHE A 51 -7.68 7.90 -2.72
N THR A 52 -6.87 8.05 -3.76
CA THR A 52 -7.08 7.43 -5.06
C THR A 52 -6.13 6.25 -5.23
N PRO A 53 -6.54 5.01 -4.93
CA PRO A 53 -5.67 3.85 -5.14
C PRO A 53 -5.42 3.59 -6.63
N VAL A 54 -4.18 3.29 -6.98
CA VAL A 54 -3.73 2.95 -8.33
C VAL A 54 -3.04 1.59 -8.27
N GLU A 55 -3.73 0.58 -8.80
CA GLU A 55 -3.22 -0.80 -8.79
C GLU A 55 -2.09 -1.02 -9.81
N LEU A 56 -1.02 -1.65 -9.36
CA LEU A 56 0.13 -2.06 -10.17
C LEU A 56 0.34 -3.56 -10.08
N GLU A 57 0.75 -4.20 -11.18
CA GLU A 57 1.11 -5.61 -11.16
C GLU A 57 2.60 -5.78 -10.83
N THR A 58 2.92 -6.13 -9.58
CA THR A 58 4.27 -6.38 -9.08
C THR A 58 4.51 -7.84 -8.67
N GLY A 59 3.66 -8.78 -9.11
CA GLY A 59 3.72 -10.20 -8.73
C GLY A 59 5.07 -10.89 -8.98
N GLU A 60 5.83 -10.48 -10.01
CA GLU A 60 7.17 -11.00 -10.25
C GLU A 60 8.19 -10.54 -9.18
N PHE A 61 8.02 -9.35 -8.62
CA PHE A 61 8.87 -8.82 -7.55
C PHE A 61 8.53 -9.43 -6.18
N LEU A 62 7.26 -9.81 -5.96
CA LEU A 62 6.83 -10.50 -4.74
C LEU A 62 7.62 -11.80 -4.52
N LYS A 63 8.01 -12.49 -5.60
CA LYS A 63 8.85 -13.70 -5.54
C LYS A 63 10.22 -13.44 -4.91
N ALA A 64 10.71 -12.20 -4.96
CA ALA A 64 11.95 -11.74 -4.33
C ALA A 64 11.71 -10.97 -3.01
N GLY A 65 10.47 -10.91 -2.52
CA GLY A 65 10.12 -10.22 -1.28
C GLY A 65 9.97 -8.69 -1.40
N GLY A 66 9.76 -8.16 -2.61
CA GLY A 66 9.61 -6.72 -2.85
C GLY A 66 8.31 -6.36 -3.59
N SER A 67 7.87 -5.11 -3.43
CA SER A 67 6.75 -4.52 -4.19
C SER A 67 7.00 -3.01 -4.40
N VAL A 68 5.94 -2.22 -4.59
CA VAL A 68 5.95 -0.83 -5.05
C VAL A 68 6.99 0.04 -4.35
N PHE A 69 6.96 0.14 -3.02
CA PHE A 69 7.85 1.01 -2.26
C PHE A 69 9.30 0.53 -2.30
N CYS A 70 9.54 -0.78 -2.41
CA CYS A 70 10.89 -1.33 -2.56
C CYS A 70 11.50 -0.99 -3.93
N MET A 71 10.69 -0.80 -4.97
CA MET A 71 11.17 -0.56 -6.34
C MET A 71 11.52 0.90 -6.62
N LYS A 72 11.31 1.79 -5.65
CA LYS A 72 11.67 3.19 -5.80
C LYS A 72 12.81 3.56 -4.87
N LEU A 73 13.52 4.60 -5.28
CA LEU A 73 14.27 5.48 -4.39
C LEU A 73 13.74 6.89 -4.65
N MET A 74 13.12 7.50 -3.64
CA MET A 74 12.46 8.79 -3.77
C MET A 74 13.48 9.79 -3.27
N PHE A 75 14.02 10.54 -4.21
CA PHE A 75 14.89 11.66 -3.94
C PHE A 75 14.12 12.96 -4.16
N TRP A 76 14.52 13.97 -3.39
CA TRP A 76 14.01 15.33 -3.46
C TRP A 76 14.88 16.18 -4.39
#